data_AF-A0A382CVC8-F1
#
_entry.id   AF-A0A382CVC8-F1
#
_cell.length_a   1.000
_cell.length_b   1.000
_cell.length_c   1.000
_cell.angle_alpha   90.00
_cell.angle_beta   90.00
_cell.angle_gamma   90.00
#
_symmetry.space_group_name_H-M   'P 1'
#
loop_
_entity.id
_entity.type
_entity.pdbx_description
1 polymer ?
#
loop_
_entity_poly.entity_id
_entity_poly.type
_entity_poly.pdbx_seq_one_letter_code
_entity_poly.pdbx_strand_id
1 'polypeptide(L)'
;MPFLKEEYFTERFDKILFREIYHFITKYNNLPTKEALSIELNNRKDVNETEYKTITDILGTLNKEQIDQKWLVETTEKFCKDRAIHNAILGGIQILDGKDKAHSPEYLPEMLSQALSVSFDQKIGHDYLTETKERYDFYKRKEERLELDLEFFNKITRGGIPSKTLNICLAGTGVGKTMFMTHLASSILLQGKNVLYITLEMAEERIAERIDANLLNVGMSDLEELPYQMYETKINKLQSKTTGKLIIKEYPTASA
;
A
#
# COMPACT_ATOMS: atom_id res chain seq x y z
N MET A 1 -11.46 -22.66 -3.70
CA MET A 1 -10.63 -21.98 -2.69
C MET A 1 -9.91 -20.81 -3.35
N PRO A 2 -10.45 -19.58 -3.28
CA PRO A 2 -9.91 -18.46 -4.04
C PRO A 2 -8.55 -17.94 -3.53
N PHE A 3 -8.19 -18.20 -2.28
CA PHE A 3 -7.02 -17.55 -1.64
C PHE A 3 -5.79 -18.43 -1.46
N LEU A 4 -5.93 -19.76 -1.53
CA LEU A 4 -4.82 -20.71 -1.41
C LEU A 4 -4.24 -21.02 -2.78
N LYS A 5 -2.91 -20.99 -2.90
CA LYS A 5 -2.18 -21.34 -4.11
C LYS A 5 -1.21 -22.48 -3.84
N GLU A 6 -0.96 -23.30 -4.86
CA GLU A 6 -0.03 -24.44 -4.78
C GLU A 6 1.39 -23.98 -4.42
N GLU A 7 1.80 -22.80 -4.90
CA GLU A 7 3.12 -22.22 -4.63
C GLU A 7 3.40 -21.92 -3.15
N TYR A 8 2.38 -21.84 -2.31
CA TYR A 8 2.56 -21.57 -0.87
C TYR A 8 3.08 -22.79 -0.10
N PHE A 9 2.93 -24.00 -0.66
CA PHE A 9 3.45 -25.22 -0.04
C PHE A 9 4.90 -25.44 -0.47
N THR A 10 5.78 -25.85 0.44
CA THR A 10 7.20 -26.10 0.12
C THR A 10 7.39 -27.53 -0.35
N GLU A 11 6.85 -28.46 0.44
CA GLU A 11 7.01 -29.88 0.24
C GLU A 11 6.19 -30.37 -0.96
N ARG A 12 6.78 -31.27 -1.74
CA ARG A 12 6.15 -31.80 -2.95
C ARG A 12 4.86 -32.57 -2.64
N PHE A 13 4.83 -33.31 -1.54
CA PHE A 13 3.64 -34.07 -1.13
C PHE A 13 2.48 -33.14 -0.73
N ASP A 14 2.75 -32.03 -0.05
CA ASP A 14 1.73 -31.02 0.31
C ASP A 14 1.12 -30.38 -0.95
N LYS A 15 1.95 -30.07 -1.94
CA LYS A 15 1.50 -29.57 -3.25
C LYS A 15 0.60 -30.55 -3.96
N ILE A 16 0.99 -31.83 -4.02
CA ILE A 16 0.21 -32.89 -4.66
C ILE A 16 -1.15 -33.04 -3.96
N LEU A 17 -1.16 -33.08 -2.63
CA LEU A 17 -2.38 -33.19 -1.84
C LEU A 17 -3.30 -31.98 -2.04
N PHE A 18 -2.77 -30.75 -1.96
CA PHE A 18 -3.53 -29.53 -2.20
C PHE A 18 -4.14 -29.52 -3.61
N ARG A 19 -3.34 -29.86 -4.63
CA ARG A 19 -3.78 -29.92 -6.02
C ARG A 19 -4.94 -30.88 -6.20
N GLU A 20 -4.88 -32.05 -5.56
CA GLU A 20 -5.96 -33.04 -5.64
C GLU A 20 -7.24 -32.56 -4.96
N ILE A 21 -7.12 -31.98 -3.76
CA ILE A 21 -8.25 -31.36 -3.06
C ILE A 21 -8.88 -30.25 -3.91
N TYR A 22 -8.04 -29.39 -4.50
CA TYR A 22 -8.50 -28.29 -5.35
C TYR A 22 -9.20 -28.79 -6.61
N HIS A 23 -8.65 -29.79 -7.30
CA HIS A 23 -9.29 -30.42 -8.46
C HIS A 23 -10.62 -31.08 -8.11
N PHE A 24 -10.69 -31.77 -6.97
CA PHE A 24 -11.93 -32.40 -6.54
C PHE A 24 -13.03 -31.36 -6.27
N ILE A 25 -12.71 -30.30 -5.53
CA ILE A 25 -13.66 -29.23 -5.22
C ILE A 25 -14.09 -28.51 -6.50
N THR A 26 -13.18 -28.20 -7.42
CA THR A 26 -13.52 -27.51 -8.67
C THR A 26 -14.36 -28.38 -9.61
N LYS A 27 -14.10 -29.69 -9.67
CA LYS A 27 -14.81 -30.62 -10.55
C LYS A 27 -16.18 -31.03 -10.01
N TYR A 28 -16.29 -31.26 -8.71
CA TYR A 28 -17.49 -31.85 -8.08
C TYR A 28 -18.24 -30.88 -7.16
N ASN A 29 -17.72 -29.67 -6.93
CA ASN A 29 -18.27 -28.66 -6.01
C ASN A 29 -18.60 -29.22 -4.61
N ASN A 30 -17.77 -30.14 -4.12
CA ASN A 30 -17.95 -30.80 -2.84
C ASN A 30 -16.60 -31.08 -2.18
N LEU A 31 -16.61 -31.27 -0.85
CA LEU A 31 -15.41 -31.63 -0.10
C LEU A 31 -15.07 -33.12 -0.35
N PRO A 32 -13.82 -33.44 -0.70
CA PRO A 32 -13.41 -34.83 -0.86
C PRO A 32 -13.37 -35.57 0.48
N THR A 33 -13.66 -36.87 0.47
CA THR A 33 -13.40 -37.76 1.62
C THR A 33 -11.96 -38.29 1.57
N LYS A 34 -11.49 -38.87 2.68
CA LYS A 34 -10.15 -39.50 2.73
C LYS A 34 -10.01 -40.57 1.66
N GLU A 35 -11.04 -41.40 1.49
CA GLU A 35 -11.08 -42.49 0.53
C GLU A 35 -11.07 -41.96 -0.91
N ALA A 36 -11.84 -40.90 -1.18
CA ALA A 36 -11.86 -40.27 -2.49
C ALA A 36 -10.48 -39.71 -2.88
N LEU A 37 -9.79 -39.04 -1.94
CA LEU A 37 -8.42 -38.57 -2.17
C LEU A 37 -7.44 -39.72 -2.40
N SER A 38 -7.50 -40.78 -1.60
CA SER A 38 -6.63 -41.95 -1.77
C SER A 38 -6.82 -42.63 -3.14
N ILE A 39 -8.06 -42.74 -3.63
CA ILE A 39 -8.35 -43.31 -4.95
C ILE A 39 -7.78 -42.43 -6.07
N GLU A 40 -8.03 -41.12 -6.02
CA GLU A 40 -7.52 -40.20 -7.06
C GLU A 40 -5.99 -40.14 -7.05
N LEU A 41 -5.35 -40.16 -5.87
CA LEU A 41 -3.90 -40.24 -5.73
C LEU A 41 -3.31 -41.53 -6.34
N ASN A 42 -3.98 -42.67 -6.20
CA ASN A 42 -3.52 -43.94 -6.77
C ASN A 42 -3.64 -43.98 -8.31
N ASN A 43 -4.56 -43.20 -8.89
CA ASN A 43 -4.71 -43.08 -10.34
C ASN A 43 -3.63 -42.20 -10.99
N ARG A 44 -2.85 -41.47 -10.18
CA ARG A 44 -1.79 -40.59 -10.68
C ARG A 44 -0.55 -41.38 -11.08
N LYS A 45 -0.03 -41.06 -12.26
CA LYS A 45 1.22 -41.64 -12.78
C LYS A 45 2.48 -40.88 -12.35
N ASP A 46 2.31 -39.69 -11.79
CA ASP A 46 3.39 -38.77 -11.37
C ASP A 46 3.76 -38.87 -9.88
N VAL A 47 3.19 -39.84 -9.16
CA VAL A 47 3.39 -40.08 -7.72
C VAL A 47 4.12 -41.41 -7.51
N ASN A 48 5.21 -41.39 -6.78
CA ASN A 48 5.95 -42.61 -6.42
C ASN A 48 5.41 -43.27 -5.13
N GLU A 49 5.83 -44.50 -4.84
CA GLU A 49 5.31 -45.26 -3.69
C GLU A 49 5.59 -44.58 -2.34
N THR A 50 6.71 -43.89 -2.21
CA THR A 50 7.10 -43.16 -1.00
C THR A 50 6.22 -41.93 -0.77
N GLU A 51 5.97 -41.15 -1.82
CA GLU A 51 5.07 -40.00 -1.81
C GLU A 51 3.63 -40.45 -1.48
N TYR A 52 3.17 -41.53 -2.10
CA TYR A 52 1.85 -42.10 -1.84
C TYR A 52 1.68 -42.52 -0.38
N LYS A 53 2.66 -43.24 0.20
CA LYS A 53 2.64 -43.61 1.62
C LYS A 53 2.59 -42.38 2.52
N THR A 54 3.47 -41.40 2.28
CA THR A 54 3.53 -40.18 3.10
C THR A 54 2.21 -39.40 3.05
N ILE A 55 1.60 -39.24 1.87
CA ILE A 55 0.30 -38.54 1.74
C ILE A 55 -0.81 -39.33 2.44
N THR A 56 -0.79 -40.66 2.34
CA THR A 56 -1.80 -41.52 3.00
C THR A 56 -1.67 -41.47 4.52
N ASP A 57 -0.45 -41.40 5.05
CA ASP A 57 -0.20 -41.21 6.48
C ASP A 57 -0.74 -39.85 6.96
N ILE A 58 -0.46 -38.77 6.20
CA ILE A 58 -1.01 -37.44 6.48
C ILE A 58 -2.55 -37.47 6.49
N LEU A 59 -3.18 -38.07 5.47
CA LEU A 59 -4.64 -38.25 5.41
C LEU A 59 -5.17 -39.04 6.61
N GLY A 60 -4.41 -40.04 7.07
CA GLY A 60 -4.70 -40.82 8.27
C GLY A 60 -4.81 -39.94 9.52
N THR A 61 -3.92 -38.97 9.68
CA THR A 61 -3.89 -38.06 10.85
C THR A 61 -5.01 -37.01 10.87
N LEU A 62 -5.65 -36.72 9.73
CA LEU A 62 -6.70 -35.68 9.66
C LEU A 62 -7.97 -36.11 10.38
N ASN A 63 -8.28 -35.53 11.53
CA ASN A 63 -9.51 -35.83 12.28
C ASN A 63 -10.53 -34.69 12.15
N LYS A 64 -11.81 -35.06 12.14
CA LYS A 64 -12.92 -34.10 12.05
C LYS A 64 -13.24 -33.57 13.45
N GLU A 65 -12.38 -32.71 13.96
CA GLU A 65 -12.57 -32.05 15.25
C GLU A 65 -13.27 -30.69 15.08
N GLN A 66 -13.94 -30.22 16.14
CA GLN A 66 -14.46 -28.85 16.16
C GLN A 66 -13.29 -27.88 16.33
N ILE A 67 -13.01 -27.12 15.28
CA ILE A 67 -11.97 -26.10 15.24
C ILE A 67 -12.63 -24.73 15.15
N ASP A 68 -12.11 -23.76 15.91
CA ASP A 68 -12.50 -22.36 15.79
C ASP A 68 -12.22 -21.87 14.36
N GLN A 69 -13.29 -21.59 13.61
CA GLN A 69 -13.22 -21.17 12.22
C GLN A 69 -12.54 -19.81 12.06
N LYS A 70 -12.71 -18.90 13.01
CA LYS A 70 -12.10 -17.58 12.95
C LYS A 70 -10.59 -17.72 13.11
N TRP A 71 -10.15 -18.47 14.12
CA TRP A 71 -8.72 -18.74 14.32
C TRP A 71 -8.10 -19.45 13.11
N LEU A 72 -8.79 -20.43 12.53
CA LEU A 72 -8.32 -21.18 11.37
C LEU A 72 -8.14 -20.26 10.15
N VAL A 73 -9.12 -19.38 9.89
CA VAL A 73 -9.07 -18.40 8.79
C VAL A 73 -7.92 -17.41 8.99
N GLU A 74 -7.81 -16.79 10.18
CA GLU A 74 -6.73 -15.82 10.48
C GLU A 74 -5.34 -16.47 10.39
N THR A 75 -5.19 -17.69 10.90
CA THR A 75 -3.92 -18.44 10.86
C THR A 75 -3.55 -18.83 9.43
N THR A 76 -4.53 -19.26 8.63
CA THR A 76 -4.32 -19.64 7.23
C THR A 76 -3.98 -18.41 6.38
N GLU A 77 -4.66 -17.28 6.62
CA GLU A 77 -4.36 -16.02 5.93
C GLU A 77 -2.93 -15.57 6.22
N LYS A 78 -2.50 -15.62 7.49
CA LYS A 78 -1.13 -15.30 7.89
C LYS A 78 -0.13 -16.21 7.19
N PHE A 79 -0.36 -17.52 7.17
CA PHE A 79 0.48 -18.46 6.45
C PHE A 79 0.60 -18.11 4.95
N CYS A 80 -0.52 -17.78 4.28
CA CYS A 80 -0.51 -17.39 2.88
C CYS A 80 0.28 -16.10 2.64
N LYS A 81 0.13 -15.08 3.50
CA LYS A 81 0.89 -13.82 3.44
C LYS A 81 2.38 -14.06 3.58
N ASP A 82 2.79 -14.82 4.60
CA ASP A 82 4.19 -15.14 4.87
C ASP A 82 4.82 -15.88 3.68
N ARG A 83 4.09 -16.85 3.10
CA ARG A 83 4.54 -17.61 1.93
C ARG A 83 4.60 -16.78 0.65
N ALA A 84 3.62 -15.92 0.41
CA ALA A 84 3.62 -15.03 -0.75
C ALA A 84 4.83 -14.09 -0.73
N ILE A 85 5.14 -13.48 0.42
CA ILE A 85 6.32 -12.61 0.58
C ILE A 85 7.61 -13.42 0.40
N HIS A 86 7.74 -14.57 1.06
CA HIS A 86 8.92 -15.42 0.94
C HIS A 86 9.19 -15.83 -0.52
N ASN A 87 8.15 -16.26 -1.24
CA ASN A 87 8.27 -16.66 -2.64
C ASN A 87 8.62 -15.47 -3.55
N ALA A 88 8.05 -14.29 -3.31
CA ALA A 88 8.38 -13.09 -4.06
C ALA A 88 9.84 -12.65 -3.85
N ILE A 89 10.37 -12.77 -2.62
CA ILE A 89 11.78 -12.49 -2.35
C ILE A 89 12.69 -13.46 -3.12
N LEU A 90 12.42 -14.77 -3.05
CA LEU A 90 13.20 -15.78 -3.77
C LEU A 90 13.12 -15.60 -5.29
N GLY A 91 11.93 -15.33 -5.83
CA GLY A 91 11.73 -15.00 -7.24
C GLY A 91 12.50 -13.74 -7.63
N GLY A 92 12.52 -12.73 -6.76
CA GLY A 92 13.27 -11.50 -7.00
C GLY A 92 14.76 -11.70 -7.08
N ILE A 93 15.32 -12.55 -6.22
CA ILE A 93 16.73 -12.97 -6.30
C ILE A 93 17.00 -13.66 -7.64
N GLN A 94 16.10 -14.53 -8.11
CA GLN A 94 16.26 -15.21 -9.40
C GLN A 94 16.22 -14.26 -10.60
N ILE A 95 15.37 -13.23 -10.55
CA ILE A 95 15.31 -12.17 -11.56
C ILE A 95 16.62 -11.36 -11.56
N LEU A 96 17.11 -10.95 -10.39
CA LEU A 96 18.36 -10.20 -10.25
C LEU A 96 19.59 -11.00 -10.69
N ASP A 97 19.60 -12.31 -10.42
CA ASP A 97 20.65 -13.23 -10.86
C ASP A 97 20.58 -13.56 -12.37
N GLY A 98 19.58 -13.06 -13.10
CA GLY A 98 19.36 -13.35 -14.52
C GLY A 98 18.99 -14.82 -14.80
N LYS A 99 18.53 -15.56 -13.79
CA LYS A 99 18.07 -16.94 -13.91
C LYS A 99 16.63 -17.01 -14.43
N ASP A 100 15.84 -15.96 -14.18
CA ASP A 100 14.55 -15.76 -14.82
C ASP A 100 14.75 -15.09 -16.19
N LYS A 101 14.26 -15.74 -17.25
CA LYS A 101 14.32 -15.24 -18.64
C LYS A 101 13.03 -14.54 -19.07
N ALA A 102 11.97 -14.65 -18.28
CA ALA A 102 10.65 -14.13 -18.59
C ALA A 102 10.45 -12.71 -18.03
N HIS A 103 11.14 -12.37 -16.94
CA HIS A 103 10.92 -11.10 -16.22
C HIS A 103 12.20 -10.28 -16.10
N SER A 104 12.09 -8.96 -16.28
CA SER A 104 13.16 -7.99 -16.00
C SER A 104 13.13 -7.55 -14.53
N PRO A 105 14.22 -6.96 -14.00
CA PRO A 105 14.23 -6.36 -12.65
C PRO A 105 13.12 -5.31 -12.40
N GLU A 106 12.54 -4.74 -13.46
CA GLU A 106 11.42 -3.79 -13.37
C GLU A 106 10.12 -4.45 -12.91
N TYR A 107 10.02 -5.78 -12.99
CA TYR A 107 8.87 -6.56 -12.49
C TYR A 107 8.88 -6.72 -10.95
N LEU A 108 10.03 -6.49 -10.29
CA LEU A 108 10.17 -6.67 -8.84
C LEU A 108 9.13 -5.88 -8.01
N PRO A 109 8.84 -4.60 -8.29
CA PRO A 109 7.83 -3.85 -7.54
C PRO A 109 6.43 -4.45 -7.70
N GLU A 110 6.08 -4.91 -8.90
CA GLU A 110 4.77 -5.53 -9.16
C GLU A 110 4.65 -6.85 -8.38
N MET A 111 5.64 -7.74 -8.49
CA MET A 111 5.66 -9.01 -7.78
C MET A 111 5.56 -8.84 -6.25
N LEU A 112 6.29 -7.88 -5.68
CA LEU A 112 6.20 -7.57 -4.24
C LEU A 112 4.83 -6.99 -3.88
N SER A 113 4.27 -6.12 -4.74
CA SER A 113 2.92 -5.58 -4.54
C SER A 113 1.85 -6.67 -4.57
N GLN A 114 1.98 -7.66 -5.46
CA GLN A 114 1.09 -8.81 -5.55
C GLN A 114 1.21 -9.72 -4.31
N ALA A 115 2.42 -9.91 -3.79
CA ALA A 115 2.60 -10.67 -2.56
C ALA A 115 1.99 -9.99 -1.33
N LEU A 116 2.11 -8.66 -1.24
CA LEU A 116 1.53 -7.86 -0.17
C LEU A 116 0.00 -7.73 -0.23
N SER A 117 -0.60 -7.89 -1.41
CA SER A 117 -2.05 -7.79 -1.59
C SER A 117 -2.82 -9.05 -1.19
N VAL A 118 -2.14 -10.14 -0.83
CA VAL A 118 -2.78 -11.37 -0.34
C VAL A 118 -3.54 -11.05 0.95
N SER A 119 -4.87 -11.11 0.87
CA SER A 119 -5.78 -10.87 1.98
C SER A 119 -6.99 -11.77 1.84
N PHE A 120 -7.51 -12.28 2.97
CA PHE A 120 -8.76 -13.07 2.99
C PHE A 120 -9.97 -12.16 3.26
N ASP A 121 -9.74 -10.87 3.50
CA ASP A 121 -10.81 -9.89 3.63
C ASP A 121 -11.54 -9.71 2.28
N GLN A 122 -12.78 -10.16 2.24
CA GLN A 122 -13.68 -10.00 1.09
C GLN A 122 -14.45 -8.68 1.12
N LYS A 123 -14.23 -7.81 2.13
CA LYS A 123 -14.86 -6.49 2.16
C LYS A 123 -14.37 -5.64 1.00
N ILE A 124 -15.16 -5.59 -0.05
CA ILE A 124 -15.01 -4.64 -1.17
C ILE A 124 -15.26 -3.20 -0.67
N GLY A 125 -16.08 -3.05 0.37
CA GLY A 125 -16.42 -1.77 0.98
C GLY A 125 -17.43 -1.97 2.11
N HIS A 126 -18.10 -0.87 2.50
CA HIS A 126 -19.15 -0.93 3.49
C HIS A 126 -20.46 -1.47 2.90
N ASP A 127 -21.03 -2.50 3.51
CA ASP A 127 -22.39 -2.93 3.18
C ASP A 127 -23.39 -1.89 3.71
N TYR A 128 -24.12 -1.29 2.77
CA TYR A 128 -24.99 -0.16 3.06
C TYR A 128 -26.15 -0.51 4.02
N LEU A 129 -26.63 -1.74 4.05
CA LEU A 129 -27.81 -2.11 4.82
C LEU A 129 -27.45 -2.83 6.12
N THR A 130 -26.35 -3.56 6.14
CA THR A 130 -25.96 -4.36 7.32
C THR A 130 -25.03 -3.58 8.26
N GLU A 131 -24.21 -2.65 7.76
CA GLU A 131 -23.21 -1.92 8.55
C GLU A 131 -23.68 -0.50 8.95
N THR A 132 -24.96 -0.37 9.28
CA THR A 132 -25.59 0.92 9.60
C THR A 132 -25.00 1.60 10.84
N LYS A 133 -24.63 0.83 11.86
CA LYS A 133 -24.11 1.35 13.13
C LYS A 133 -22.76 2.05 12.96
N GLU A 134 -21.84 1.46 12.20
CA GLU A 134 -20.51 2.05 11.97
C GLU A 134 -20.60 3.42 11.30
N ARG A 135 -21.51 3.56 10.32
CA ARG A 135 -21.77 4.85 9.66
C ARG A 135 -22.40 5.86 10.60
N TYR A 136 -23.38 5.45 11.41
CA TYR A 136 -24.00 6.31 12.39
C TYR A 136 -22.99 6.85 13.40
N ASP A 137 -22.10 5.98 13.87
CA ASP A 137 -21.01 6.35 14.78
C ASP A 137 -20.03 7.29 14.08
N PHE A 138 -19.71 7.05 12.79
CA PHE A 138 -18.85 7.93 11.99
C PHE A 138 -19.39 9.36 11.87
N TYR A 139 -20.70 9.55 11.64
CA TYR A 139 -21.31 10.89 11.50
C TYR A 139 -21.18 11.76 12.76
N LYS A 140 -20.98 11.14 13.93
CA LYS A 140 -20.80 11.83 15.21
C LYS A 140 -19.34 12.07 15.56
N ARG A 141 -18.40 11.48 14.83
CA ARG A 141 -16.98 11.71 15.07
C ARG A 141 -16.64 13.13 14.65
N LYS A 142 -15.88 13.82 15.49
CA LYS A 142 -15.28 15.10 15.12
C LYS A 142 -14.26 14.83 14.01
N GLU A 143 -14.56 15.30 12.81
CA GLU A 143 -13.70 15.14 11.65
C GLU A 143 -12.45 16.01 11.81
N GLU A 144 -11.28 15.41 11.57
CA GLU A 144 -10.03 16.15 11.51
C GLU A 144 -9.96 16.91 10.17
N ARG A 145 -9.65 18.20 10.26
CA ARG A 145 -9.57 19.11 9.11
C ARG A 145 -8.25 19.85 9.13
N LEU A 146 -7.70 20.04 7.94
CA LEU A 146 -6.55 20.86 7.68
C LEU A 146 -7.02 22.28 7.38
N GLU A 147 -6.90 23.16 8.37
CA GLU A 147 -7.21 24.57 8.22
C GLU A 147 -6.25 25.23 7.22
N LEU A 148 -6.79 26.05 6.33
CA LEU A 148 -6.03 26.78 5.33
C LEU A 148 -5.76 28.20 5.84
N ASP A 149 -4.64 28.83 5.45
CA ASP A 149 -4.38 30.24 5.75
C ASP A 149 -5.16 31.19 4.81
N LEU A 150 -6.43 30.86 4.57
CA LEU A 150 -7.34 31.53 3.66
C LEU A 150 -8.77 31.45 4.23
N GLU A 151 -9.24 32.55 4.84
CA GLU A 151 -10.52 32.60 5.56
C GLU A 151 -11.71 32.16 4.71
N PHE A 152 -11.82 32.65 3.48
CA PHE A 152 -12.92 32.27 2.59
C PHE A 152 -12.88 30.80 2.19
N PHE A 153 -11.69 30.21 2.04
CA PHE A 153 -11.57 28.78 1.79
C PHE A 153 -12.02 27.97 2.99
N ASN A 154 -11.65 28.36 4.21
CA ASN A 154 -12.14 27.70 5.42
C ASN A 154 -13.66 27.82 5.55
N LYS A 155 -14.24 28.97 5.20
CA LYS A 155 -15.70 29.15 5.21
C LYS A 155 -16.41 28.19 4.24
N ILE A 156 -15.90 28.06 3.01
CA ILE A 156 -16.49 27.17 1.99
C ILE A 156 -16.29 25.69 2.37
N THR A 157 -15.11 25.36 2.91
CA THR A 157 -14.76 23.99 3.28
C THR A 157 -15.30 23.57 4.64
N ARG A 158 -15.89 24.48 5.43
CA ARG A 158 -16.38 24.27 6.82
C ARG A 158 -15.25 23.97 7.82
N GLY A 159 -14.23 24.83 7.82
CA GLY A 159 -13.10 24.77 8.74
C GLY A 159 -11.88 24.03 8.19
N GLY A 160 -11.72 23.98 6.86
CA GLY A 160 -10.55 23.38 6.21
C GLY A 160 -10.83 22.05 5.51
N ILE A 161 -9.77 21.49 4.93
CA ILE A 161 -9.81 20.29 4.10
C ILE A 161 -9.95 19.05 5.00
N PRO A 162 -10.99 18.21 4.83
CA PRO A 162 -11.12 16.97 5.60
C PRO A 162 -9.98 15.97 5.34
N SER A 163 -9.60 15.23 6.38
CA SER A 163 -8.70 14.07 6.22
C SER A 163 -9.27 13.03 5.26
N LYS A 164 -8.38 12.28 4.57
CA LYS A 164 -8.73 11.27 3.55
C LYS A 164 -9.48 11.82 2.33
N THR A 165 -9.19 13.05 1.90
CA THR A 165 -9.73 13.63 0.67
C THR A 165 -8.64 13.89 -0.36
N LEU A 166 -8.99 13.74 -1.64
CA LEU A 166 -8.17 14.19 -2.77
C LEU A 166 -8.74 15.53 -3.26
N ASN A 167 -7.92 16.58 -3.22
CA ASN A 167 -8.33 17.93 -3.63
C ASN A 167 -7.52 18.35 -4.86
N ILE A 168 -8.20 18.87 -5.87
CA ILE A 168 -7.58 19.23 -7.15
C ILE A 168 -7.74 20.73 -7.36
N CYS A 169 -6.62 21.44 -7.56
CA CYS A 169 -6.60 22.85 -7.93
C CYS A 169 -6.31 23.01 -9.42
N LEU A 170 -7.28 23.49 -10.19
CA LEU A 170 -7.16 23.73 -11.63
C LEU A 170 -7.12 25.23 -11.92
N ALA A 171 -6.14 25.67 -12.70
CA ALA A 171 -6.06 27.07 -13.14
C ALA A 171 -5.28 27.22 -14.45
N GLY A 172 -5.45 28.34 -15.15
CA GLY A 172 -4.73 28.68 -16.37
C GLY A 172 -3.21 28.83 -16.18
N THR A 173 -2.45 28.92 -17.26
CA THR A 173 -1.02 29.27 -17.21
C THR A 173 -0.84 30.70 -16.72
N GLY A 174 0.23 30.98 -15.97
CA GLY A 174 0.55 32.33 -15.49
C GLY A 174 -0.34 32.92 -14.37
N VAL A 175 -1.40 32.22 -13.92
CA VAL A 175 -2.33 32.76 -12.91
C VAL A 175 -1.91 32.50 -11.46
N GLY A 176 -0.70 31.96 -11.23
CA GLY A 176 -0.17 31.73 -9.88
C GLY A 176 -0.44 30.37 -9.25
N LYS A 177 -0.71 29.31 -10.05
CA LYS A 177 -0.89 27.93 -9.54
C LYS A 177 0.21 27.50 -8.58
N THR A 178 1.47 27.64 -8.99
CA THR A 178 2.60 27.20 -8.18
C THR A 178 2.74 28.06 -6.92
N MET A 179 2.51 29.36 -7.01
CA MET A 179 2.53 30.27 -5.85
C MET A 179 1.46 29.90 -4.82
N PHE A 180 0.27 29.52 -5.28
CA PHE A 180 -0.77 29.01 -4.41
C PHE A 180 -0.34 27.71 -3.71
N MET A 181 0.22 26.75 -4.45
CA MET A 181 0.69 25.48 -3.89
C MET A 181 1.86 25.66 -2.91
N THR A 182 2.82 26.54 -3.20
CA THR A 182 3.94 26.82 -2.28
C THR A 182 3.49 27.59 -1.05
N HIS A 183 2.50 28.48 -1.17
CA HIS A 183 1.88 29.15 -0.02
C HIS A 183 1.18 28.14 0.89
N LEU A 184 0.39 27.22 0.34
CA LEU A 184 -0.24 26.15 1.12
C LEU A 184 0.79 25.30 1.85
N ALA A 185 1.85 24.87 1.15
CA ALA A 185 2.93 24.09 1.77
C ALA A 185 3.59 24.85 2.94
N SER A 186 3.85 26.13 2.75
CA SER A 186 4.45 27.02 3.76
C SER A 186 3.54 27.20 4.98
N SER A 187 2.26 27.47 4.75
CA SER A 187 1.25 27.60 5.81
C SER A 187 1.11 26.32 6.63
N ILE A 188 1.00 25.17 5.97
CA ILE A 188 0.83 23.87 6.65
C ILE A 188 2.09 23.50 7.44
N LEU A 189 3.27 23.83 6.92
CA LEU A 189 4.52 23.70 7.66
C LEU A 189 4.48 24.55 8.93
N LEU A 190 4.04 25.81 8.86
CA LEU A 190 3.94 26.69 10.03
C LEU A 190 2.93 26.20 11.09
N GLN A 191 1.95 25.37 10.70
CA GLN A 191 1.05 24.68 11.62
C GLN A 191 1.70 23.48 12.34
N GLY A 192 2.99 23.21 12.11
CA GLY A 192 3.72 22.09 12.72
C GLY A 192 3.48 20.74 12.04
N LYS A 193 2.86 20.72 10.86
CA LYS A 193 2.55 19.50 10.11
C LYS A 193 3.65 19.16 9.10
N ASN A 194 3.74 17.87 8.77
CA ASN A 194 4.66 17.40 7.74
C ASN A 194 4.03 17.58 6.36
N VAL A 195 4.84 18.05 5.41
CA VAL A 195 4.42 18.35 4.03
C VAL A 195 5.39 17.68 3.07
N LEU A 196 4.85 16.99 2.07
CA LEU A 196 5.60 16.46 0.93
C LEU A 196 5.14 17.21 -0.32
N TYR A 197 6.04 17.96 -0.94
CA TYR A 197 5.81 18.67 -2.19
C TYR A 197 6.48 17.90 -3.32
N ILE A 198 5.69 17.33 -4.22
CA ILE A 198 6.19 16.65 -5.42
C ILE A 198 6.02 17.58 -6.62
N THR A 199 7.11 17.81 -7.35
CA THR A 199 7.13 18.59 -8.59
C THR A 199 7.56 17.71 -9.75
N LEU A 200 6.86 17.87 -10.88
CA LEU A 200 7.21 17.24 -12.16
C LEU A 200 7.54 18.28 -13.24
N GLU A 201 7.36 19.58 -12.95
CA GLU A 201 7.47 20.65 -13.94
C GLU A 201 8.71 21.51 -13.72
N MET A 202 9.00 21.81 -12.46
CA MET A 202 10.06 22.73 -12.05
C MET A 202 11.06 22.04 -11.14
N ALA A 203 12.32 22.49 -11.22
CA ALA A 203 13.39 22.04 -10.33
C ALA A 203 13.04 22.27 -8.85
N GLU A 204 13.45 21.35 -7.98
CA GLU A 204 13.15 21.42 -6.54
C GLU A 204 13.71 22.69 -5.87
N GLU A 205 14.87 23.19 -6.32
CA GLU A 205 15.47 24.44 -5.83
C GLU A 205 14.63 25.66 -6.17
N ARG A 206 13.96 25.68 -7.34
CA ARG A 206 13.06 26.78 -7.72
C ARG A 206 11.76 26.80 -6.92
N ILE A 207 11.31 25.63 -6.50
CA ILE A 207 10.19 25.53 -5.55
C ILE A 207 10.65 25.98 -4.16
N ALA A 208 11.84 25.55 -3.72
CA ALA A 208 12.42 25.96 -2.43
C ALA A 208 12.59 27.48 -2.34
N GLU A 209 13.12 28.12 -3.38
CA GLU A 209 13.26 29.58 -3.47
C GLU A 209 11.94 30.33 -3.24
N ARG A 210 10.83 29.83 -3.82
CA ARG A 210 9.49 30.42 -3.63
C ARG A 210 8.94 30.20 -2.23
N ILE A 211 9.25 29.06 -1.63
CA ILE A 211 8.86 28.74 -0.26
C ILE A 211 9.67 29.59 0.72
N ASP A 212 10.96 29.80 0.48
CA ASP A 212 11.81 30.70 1.27
C ASP A 212 11.29 32.14 1.19
N ALA A 213 11.03 32.67 0.00
CA ALA A 213 10.44 33.99 -0.16
C ALA A 213 9.13 34.14 0.65
N ASN A 214 8.27 33.11 0.65
CA ASN A 214 7.03 33.08 1.42
C ASN A 214 7.27 33.05 2.95
N LEU A 215 8.05 32.08 3.44
CA LEU A 215 8.28 31.84 4.87
C LEU A 215 9.12 32.94 5.53
N LEU A 216 10.09 33.49 4.80
CA LEU A 216 10.97 34.55 5.26
C LEU A 216 10.34 35.94 5.11
N ASN A 217 9.20 36.02 4.39
CA ASN A 217 8.48 37.23 4.04
C ASN A 217 9.39 38.26 3.36
N VAL A 218 10.00 37.84 2.24
CA VAL A 218 10.95 38.62 1.43
C VAL A 218 10.56 38.49 -0.04
N GLY A 219 10.74 39.54 -0.84
CA GLY A 219 10.51 39.47 -2.28
C GLY A 219 11.46 38.46 -2.95
N MET A 220 11.06 37.87 -4.09
CA MET A 220 11.90 36.90 -4.80
C MET A 220 13.25 37.52 -5.21
N SER A 221 13.26 38.75 -5.72
CA SER A 221 14.48 39.47 -6.10
C SER A 221 15.36 39.79 -4.88
N ASP A 222 14.74 40.20 -3.78
CA ASP A 222 15.47 40.54 -2.55
C ASP A 222 16.08 39.31 -1.88
N LEU A 223 15.53 38.11 -2.13
CA LEU A 223 16.05 36.85 -1.59
C LEU A 223 17.43 36.52 -2.19
N GLU A 224 17.63 36.78 -3.48
CA GLU A 224 18.92 36.56 -4.17
C GLU A 224 20.02 37.49 -3.65
N GLU A 225 19.64 38.72 -3.25
CA GLU A 225 20.56 39.72 -2.70
C GLU A 225 20.76 39.60 -1.18
N LEU A 226 20.00 38.72 -0.51
CA LEU A 226 19.98 38.64 0.95
C LEU A 226 21.32 38.07 1.47
N PRO A 227 22.05 38.81 2.32
CA PRO A 227 23.30 38.30 2.89
C PRO A 227 23.07 37.02 3.70
N TYR A 228 23.95 36.02 3.54
CA TYR A 228 23.79 34.70 4.15
C TYR A 228 23.55 34.75 5.67
N GLN A 229 24.26 35.62 6.40
CA GLN A 229 24.06 35.78 7.85
C GLN A 229 22.62 36.19 8.22
N MET A 230 21.99 37.05 7.41
CA MET A 230 20.60 37.45 7.61
C MET A 230 19.63 36.33 7.24
N TYR A 231 19.92 35.61 6.14
CA TYR A 231 19.16 34.42 5.74
C TYR A 231 19.17 33.36 6.85
N GLU A 232 20.35 32.97 7.33
CA GLU A 232 20.55 31.99 8.40
C GLU A 232 19.81 32.40 9.69
N THR A 233 19.89 33.67 10.07
CA THR A 233 19.16 34.20 11.23
C THR A 233 17.64 34.03 11.08
N LYS A 234 17.09 34.33 9.90
CA LYS A 234 15.65 34.14 9.64
C LYS A 234 15.26 32.66 9.63
N ILE A 235 16.11 31.77 9.09
CA ILE A 235 15.90 30.32 9.11
C ILE A 235 15.91 29.77 10.55
N ASN A 236 16.87 30.15 11.38
CA ASN A 236 16.92 29.73 12.79
C ASN A 236 15.67 30.18 13.54
N LYS A 237 15.17 31.40 13.27
CA LYS A 237 13.90 31.88 13.82
C LYS A 237 12.71 31.07 13.32
N LEU A 238 12.68 30.68 12.04
CA LEU A 238 11.63 29.83 11.48
C LEU A 238 11.63 28.44 12.13
N GLN A 239 12.80 27.81 12.28
CA GLN A 239 12.94 26.51 12.95
C GLN A 239 12.41 26.53 14.39
N SER A 240 12.51 27.66 15.10
CA SER A 240 11.94 27.80 16.45
C SER A 240 10.41 27.86 16.48
N LYS A 241 9.75 28.14 15.34
CA LYS A 241 8.29 28.33 15.25
C LYS A 241 7.52 27.09 14.81
N THR A 242 8.19 26.12 14.22
CA THR A 242 7.54 24.90 13.71
C THR A 242 8.38 23.67 13.99
N THR A 243 7.70 22.57 14.30
CA THR A 243 8.29 21.23 14.41
C THR A 243 8.05 20.36 13.18
N GLY A 244 7.34 20.89 12.18
CA GLY A 244 6.99 20.16 10.96
C GLY A 244 8.17 19.97 10.02
N LYS A 245 8.10 18.94 9.19
CA LYS A 245 9.08 18.68 8.12
C LYS A 245 8.45 18.93 6.76
N LEU A 246 9.04 19.83 5.97
CA LEU A 246 8.72 20.02 4.56
C LEU A 246 9.81 19.36 3.71
N ILE A 247 9.40 18.43 2.84
CA ILE A 247 10.29 17.79 1.86
C ILE A 247 9.79 18.17 0.47
N ILE A 248 10.69 18.69 -0.35
CA ILE A 248 10.43 18.97 -1.77
C ILE A 248 11.16 17.89 -2.55
N LYS A 249 10.47 17.27 -3.51
CA LYS A 249 11.08 16.29 -4.39
C LYS A 249 10.70 16.52 -5.84
N GLU A 250 11.72 16.70 -6.66
CA GLU A 250 11.58 16.66 -8.11
C GLU A 250 11.61 15.21 -8.62
N TYR A 251 10.67 14.91 -9.51
CA TYR A 251 10.73 13.76 -10.39
C TYR A 251 10.81 14.25 -11.83
N PRO A 252 11.65 13.61 -12.67
CA PRO A 252 11.73 13.99 -14.07
C PRO A 252 10.35 13.81 -14.70
N THR A 253 9.94 14.75 -15.54
CA THR A 253 9.01 14.45 -16.62
C THR A 253 9.65 13.36 -17.45
N ALA A 254 9.23 12.10 -17.25
CA ALA A 254 9.51 11.04 -18.20
C ALA A 254 9.18 11.58 -19.58
N SER A 255 10.12 11.44 -20.52
CA SER A 255 10.06 11.98 -21.88
C SER A 255 8.64 11.91 -22.42
N ALA A 256 8.01 13.07 -22.59
CA ALA A 256 6.76 13.20 -23.32
C ALA A 256 6.96 12.79 -24.79
#